data_AF-A0A7K3L0H5-F1
#
_entry.id   AF-A0A7K3L0H5-F1
#
_cell.length_a   1.000
_cell.length_b   1.000
_cell.length_c   1.000
_cell.angle_alpha   90.00
_cell.angle_beta   90.00
_cell.angle_gamma   90.00
#
_symmetry.space_group_name_H-M   'P 1'
#
loop_
_entity.id
_entity.type
_entity.pdbx_description
1 polymer ?
#
loop_
_entity_poly.entity_id
_entity_poly.type
_entity_poly.pdbx_seq_one_letter_code
_entity_poly.pdbx_strand_id
1 'polypeptide(L)'
;MARVSTLPEMWRPLMGRPSVRMPWCPVCGRPGPLEQHHPVRRGAGVLYDEHGREVAKPTITLCGFGSNLKDADGRPYCHGLAHHNRLHFRWAETRQASRALGDLPFPVCGGHWEYLLLDEPADYLAALSMPGWRRLG
;
A
#
# COMPACT_ATOMS: atom_id res chain seq x y z
N MET A 1 -3.97 -27.60 -15.58
CA MET A 1 -4.28 -26.27 -16.15
C MET A 1 -3.31 -25.27 -15.54
N ALA A 2 -2.59 -24.50 -16.37
CA ALA A 2 -1.72 -23.44 -15.87
C ALA A 2 -2.57 -22.39 -15.13
N ARG A 3 -2.16 -21.97 -13.93
CA ARG A 3 -2.85 -20.93 -13.18
C ARG A 3 -2.65 -19.59 -13.89
N VAL A 4 -3.73 -18.90 -14.25
CA VAL A 4 -3.68 -17.65 -15.01
C VAL A 4 -3.85 -16.47 -14.06
N SER A 5 -2.92 -15.50 -14.11
CA SER A 5 -3.02 -14.26 -13.36
C SER A 5 -4.06 -13.33 -13.98
N THR A 6 -5.02 -12.86 -13.18
CA THR A 6 -6.11 -11.96 -13.61
C THR A 6 -5.95 -10.54 -13.09
N LEU A 7 -4.94 -10.29 -12.23
CA LEU A 7 -4.68 -8.98 -11.67
C LEU A 7 -4.20 -7.97 -12.74
N PRO A 8 -4.85 -6.79 -12.85
CA PRO A 8 -4.41 -5.70 -13.70
C PRO A 8 -2.96 -5.29 -13.41
N GLU A 9 -2.23 -4.92 -14.46
CA GLU A 9 -0.78 -4.62 -14.35
C GLU A 9 -0.47 -3.50 -13.37
N MET A 10 -1.34 -2.48 -13.29
CA MET A 10 -1.17 -1.34 -12.37
C MET A 10 -1.07 -1.74 -10.89
N TRP A 11 -1.65 -2.88 -10.50
CA TRP A 11 -1.62 -3.36 -9.11
C TRP A 11 -0.44 -4.26 -8.80
N ARG A 12 0.22 -4.83 -9.81
CA ARG A 12 1.33 -5.77 -9.64
C ARG A 12 2.48 -5.22 -8.79
N PRO A 13 2.87 -3.93 -8.88
CA PRO A 13 3.94 -3.38 -8.03
C PRO A 13 3.66 -3.46 -6.53
N LEU A 14 2.38 -3.54 -6.13
CA LEU A 14 1.97 -3.62 -4.72
C LEU A 14 1.85 -5.05 -4.21
N MET A 15 1.79 -6.05 -5.09
CA MET A 15 1.61 -7.44 -4.69
C MET A 15 2.87 -7.99 -4.02
N GLY A 16 2.69 -8.86 -3.03
CA GLY A 16 3.80 -9.53 -2.32
C GLY A 16 4.64 -8.59 -1.45
N ARG A 17 4.26 -7.31 -1.34
CA ARG A 17 4.93 -6.35 -0.46
C ARG A 17 4.58 -6.63 1.01
N PRO A 18 5.43 -6.23 1.97
CA PRO A 18 5.16 -6.45 3.38
C PRO A 18 3.84 -5.82 3.82
N SER A 19 3.02 -6.56 4.56
CA SER A 19 1.87 -5.98 5.25
C SER A 19 2.34 -5.18 6.47
N VAL A 20 1.69 -4.04 6.74
CA VAL A 20 2.02 -3.16 7.85
C VAL A 20 1.00 -3.38 8.96
N ARG A 21 1.46 -3.91 10.10
CA ARG A 21 0.65 -4.11 11.30
C ARG A 21 1.23 -3.29 12.44
N MET A 22 0.53 -2.24 12.82
CA MET A 22 0.92 -1.31 13.88
C MET A 22 -0.21 -1.15 14.90
N PRO A 23 0.08 -0.82 16.18
CA PRO A 23 -0.95 -0.50 17.17
C PRO A 23 -1.44 0.97 17.08
N TRP A 24 -1.13 1.66 15.98
CA TRP A 24 -1.64 2.97 15.59
C TRP A 24 -1.75 3.08 14.07
N CYS A 25 -2.39 4.13 13.58
CA CYS A 25 -2.42 4.44 12.16
C CYS A 25 -1.07 5.02 11.70
N PRO A 26 -0.35 4.39 10.76
CA PRO A 26 0.95 4.84 10.27
C PRO A 26 0.88 6.08 9.35
N VAL A 27 -0.34 6.56 9.05
CA VAL A 27 -0.58 7.79 8.27
C VAL A 27 -0.77 9.00 9.19
N CYS A 28 -1.54 8.88 10.27
CA CYS A 28 -1.90 10.01 11.13
C CYS A 28 -1.59 9.83 12.63
N GLY A 29 -1.06 8.67 13.05
CA GLY A 29 -0.69 8.38 14.44
C GLY A 29 -1.85 8.00 15.39
N ARG A 30 -3.10 7.99 14.91
CA ARG A 30 -4.26 7.69 15.77
C ARG A 30 -4.24 6.25 16.32
N PRO A 31 -4.48 6.02 17.63
CA PRO A 31 -4.43 4.69 18.24
C PRO A 31 -5.67 3.82 17.97
N GLY A 32 -6.79 4.41 17.58
CA GLY A 32 -8.00 3.64 17.25
C GLY A 32 -9.19 4.50 16.85
N PRO A 33 -10.28 3.88 16.36
CA PRO A 33 -10.38 2.45 15.99
C PRO A 33 -9.44 2.09 14.81
N LEU A 34 -8.97 0.84 14.72
CA LEU A 34 -7.99 0.38 13.71
C LEU A 34 -8.52 -0.81 12.91
N GLU A 35 -8.33 -0.79 11.59
CA GLU A 35 -8.63 -1.90 10.68
C GLU A 35 -7.48 -2.17 9.70
N GLN A 36 -7.44 -3.39 9.15
CA GLN A 36 -6.51 -3.76 8.08
C GLN A 36 -7.10 -3.38 6.72
N HIS A 37 -6.55 -2.35 6.10
CA HIS A 37 -6.93 -1.91 4.76
C HIS A 37 -6.12 -2.66 3.70
N HIS A 38 -6.75 -3.05 2.60
CA HIS A 38 -6.05 -3.61 1.44
C HIS A 38 -5.78 -2.51 0.40
N PRO A 39 -4.50 -2.13 0.16
CA PRO A 39 -4.16 -1.17 -0.90
C PRO A 39 -4.59 -1.63 -2.29
N VAL A 40 -4.53 -2.95 -2.53
CA VAL A 40 -5.09 -3.59 -3.71
C VAL A 40 -6.45 -4.18 -3.33
N ARG A 41 -7.53 -3.71 -3.98
CA ARG A 41 -8.89 -4.18 -3.69
C ARG A 41 -8.98 -5.71 -3.71
N ARG A 42 -9.72 -6.30 -2.76
CA ARG A 42 -9.88 -7.77 -2.66
C ARG A 42 -10.39 -8.38 -3.97
N GLY A 43 -11.34 -7.70 -4.64
CA GLY A 43 -11.90 -8.11 -5.93
C GLY A 43 -11.07 -7.77 -7.18
N ALA A 44 -9.87 -7.20 -7.05
CA ALA A 44 -9.06 -6.78 -8.22
C ALA A 44 -8.48 -7.94 -9.07
N GLY A 45 -8.69 -9.20 -8.69
CA GLY A 45 -8.07 -10.37 -9.32
C GLY A 45 -6.91 -10.97 -8.52
N VAL A 46 -6.28 -11.99 -9.07
CA VAL A 46 -5.22 -12.80 -8.45
C VAL A 46 -3.92 -12.72 -9.26
N LEU A 47 -2.78 -12.88 -8.58
CA LEU A 47 -1.45 -12.95 -9.19
C LEU A 47 -0.77 -14.25 -8.73
N TYR A 48 -0.18 -14.98 -9.66
CA TYR A 48 0.62 -16.17 -9.37
C TYR A 48 2.10 -15.92 -9.65
N ASP A 49 2.99 -16.49 -8.84
CA ASP A 49 4.44 -16.46 -9.06
C ASP A 49 4.87 -17.50 -10.12
N GLU A 50 6.18 -17.52 -10.42
CA GLU A 50 6.79 -18.46 -11.37
C GLU A 50 6.64 -19.94 -10.99
N HIS A 51 6.34 -20.23 -9.72
CA HIS A 51 6.08 -21.55 -9.18
C HIS A 51 4.58 -21.86 -9.05
N GLY A 52 3.71 -20.98 -9.55
CA GLY A 52 2.25 -21.12 -9.50
C GLY A 52 1.62 -20.88 -8.13
N ARG A 53 2.33 -20.29 -7.17
CA ARG A 53 1.79 -19.90 -5.85
C ARG A 53 1.09 -18.56 -5.94
N GLU A 54 -0.05 -18.42 -5.26
CA GLU A 54 -0.77 -17.15 -5.22
C GLU A 54 0.00 -16.12 -4.40
N VAL A 55 0.24 -14.96 -4.98
CA VAL A 55 0.91 -13.84 -4.32
C VAL A 55 -0.09 -13.12 -3.43
N ALA A 56 0.20 -13.03 -2.14
CA ALA A 56 -0.68 -12.39 -1.18
C ALA A 56 -0.83 -10.87 -1.43
N LYS A 57 -2.05 -10.37 -1.25
CA LYS A 57 -2.34 -8.93 -1.22
C LYS A 57 -1.90 -8.36 0.13
N PRO A 58 -1.08 -7.30 0.16
CA PRO A 58 -0.69 -6.69 1.42
C PRO A 58 -1.88 -6.04 2.12
N THR A 59 -1.74 -5.84 3.43
CA THR A 59 -2.62 -4.97 4.22
C THR A 59 -1.83 -3.90 4.96
N ILE A 60 -2.47 -2.79 5.28
CA ILE A 60 -1.90 -1.69 6.08
C ILE A 60 -2.91 -1.36 7.19
N THR A 61 -2.46 -1.33 8.45
CA THR A 61 -3.27 -0.80 9.55
C THR A 61 -3.67 0.65 9.24
N LEU A 62 -4.96 0.99 9.29
CA LEU A 62 -5.43 2.38 9.20
C LEU A 62 -6.45 2.68 10.31
N CYS A 63 -6.57 3.97 10.68
CA CYS A 63 -7.62 4.38 11.60
C CYS A 63 -8.98 4.48 10.91
N GLY A 64 -10.04 4.20 11.65
CA GLY A 64 -11.41 4.13 11.17
C GLY A 64 -11.88 2.70 10.93
N PHE A 65 -13.15 2.59 10.56
CA PHE A 65 -13.82 1.32 10.34
C PHE A 65 -14.76 1.41 9.14
N GLY A 66 -14.78 0.35 8.33
CA GLY A 66 -15.52 0.33 7.07
C GLY A 66 -15.11 1.49 6.15
N SER A 67 -16.12 2.16 5.56
CA SER A 67 -15.94 3.32 4.66
C SER A 67 -16.24 4.67 5.32
N ASN A 68 -16.33 4.72 6.66
CA ASN A 68 -16.65 5.95 7.38
C ASN A 68 -15.55 6.99 7.20
N LEU A 69 -15.91 8.19 6.73
CA LEU A 69 -14.96 9.26 6.43
C LEU A 69 -14.48 10.02 7.66
N LYS A 70 -15.32 10.15 8.69
CA LYS A 70 -15.04 11.01 9.85
C LYS A 70 -15.46 10.33 11.16
N ASP A 71 -14.82 10.72 12.24
CA ASP A 71 -15.26 10.40 13.60
C ASP A 71 -16.34 11.38 14.10
N ALA A 72 -16.75 11.21 15.36
CA ALA A 72 -17.74 12.07 16.01
C ALA A 72 -17.29 13.54 16.13
N ASP A 73 -15.98 13.79 16.18
CA ASP A 73 -15.37 15.12 16.26
C ASP A 73 -15.12 15.74 14.87
N GLY A 74 -15.55 15.07 13.79
CA GLY A 74 -15.38 15.51 12.41
C GLY A 74 -13.96 15.31 11.84
N ARG A 75 -13.06 14.64 12.56
CA ARG A 75 -11.70 14.34 12.08
C ARG A 75 -11.72 13.16 11.11
N PRO A 76 -10.96 13.22 10.01
CA PRO A 76 -11.03 12.20 8.99
C PRO A 76 -10.41 10.88 9.44
N TYR A 77 -11.04 9.77 9.03
CA TYR A 77 -10.48 8.42 9.14
C TYR A 77 -9.66 8.09 7.90
N CYS A 78 -8.41 7.67 8.09
CA CYS A 78 -7.54 7.26 6.98
C CYS A 78 -8.09 6.06 6.23
N HIS A 79 -8.75 5.12 6.93
CA HIS A 79 -9.39 3.99 6.28
C HIS A 79 -10.51 4.42 5.34
N GLY A 80 -11.38 5.35 5.80
CA GLY A 80 -12.40 5.96 4.96
C GLY A 80 -11.79 6.69 3.77
N LEU A 81 -10.81 7.56 3.99
CA LEU A 81 -10.13 8.29 2.91
C LEU A 81 -9.59 7.34 1.82
N ALA A 82 -9.08 6.17 2.18
CA ALA A 82 -8.61 5.18 1.21
C ALA A 82 -9.75 4.57 0.38
N HIS A 83 -10.88 4.25 1.00
CA HIS A 83 -12.08 3.78 0.27
C HIS A 83 -12.67 4.82 -0.66
N HIS A 84 -12.54 6.10 -0.30
CA HIS A 84 -13.02 7.24 -1.09
C HIS A 84 -11.99 7.75 -2.10
N ASN A 85 -10.91 6.99 -2.36
CA ASN A 85 -9.83 7.36 -3.28
C ASN A 85 -9.20 8.74 -3.00
N ARG A 86 -9.11 9.11 -1.71
CA ARG A 86 -8.43 10.30 -1.22
C ARG A 86 -7.14 9.99 -0.46
N LEU A 87 -6.86 8.71 -0.24
CA LEU A 87 -5.61 8.21 0.29
C LEU A 87 -5.14 7.06 -0.59
N HIS A 88 -3.97 7.22 -1.20
CA HIS A 88 -3.37 6.23 -2.08
C HIS A 88 -2.06 5.70 -1.50
N PHE A 89 -1.69 4.50 -1.91
CA PHE A 89 -0.44 3.85 -1.50
C PHE A 89 0.38 3.43 -2.72
N ARG A 90 1.71 3.54 -2.60
CA ARG A 90 2.64 2.96 -3.56
C ARG A 90 3.81 2.30 -2.85
N TRP A 91 4.44 1.37 -3.55
CA TRP A 91 5.74 0.84 -3.15
C TRP A 91 6.84 1.63 -3.84
N ALA A 92 7.66 2.32 -3.06
CA ALA A 92 8.87 2.96 -3.57
C ALA A 92 10.02 1.97 -3.49
N GLU A 93 10.59 1.60 -4.64
CA GLU A 93 11.76 0.73 -4.68
C GLU A 93 13.01 1.49 -4.22
N THR A 94 13.73 0.90 -3.27
CA THR A 94 15.05 1.39 -2.88
C THR A 94 16.07 0.49 -3.55
N ARG A 95 16.72 1.04 -4.59
CA ARG A 95 17.90 0.41 -5.20
C ARG A 95 19.14 1.06 -4.62
N GLN A 96 19.78 0.39 -3.66
CA GLN A 96 21.14 0.76 -3.31
C GLN A 96 22.08 0.11 -4.33
N ALA A 97 22.86 0.92 -5.05
CA ALA A 97 24.03 0.39 -5.74
C ALA A 97 24.91 -0.25 -4.68
N SER A 98 25.26 -1.54 -4.83
CA SER A 98 26.11 -2.23 -3.86
C SER A 98 27.45 -1.49 -3.78
N ARG A 99 27.61 -0.60 -2.80
CA ARG A 99 28.96 -0.30 -2.31
C ARG A 99 29.27 -1.49 -1.43
N ALA A 100 30.21 -2.31 -1.91
CA ALA A 100 30.64 -3.53 -1.27
C ALA A 100 30.79 -3.30 0.24
N LEU A 101 29.88 -3.87 1.03
CA LEU A 101 30.13 -4.08 2.45
C LEU A 101 31.08 -5.29 2.50
N GLY A 102 32.35 -5.07 2.15
CA GLY A 102 33.38 -6.09 1.96
C GLY A 102 33.00 -7.14 0.91
N ASP A 103 33.38 -6.92 -0.36
CA ASP A 103 33.35 -7.89 -1.49
C ASP A 103 32.08 -8.73 -1.73
N LEU A 104 30.96 -8.46 -1.05
CA LEU A 104 29.71 -9.18 -1.22
C LEU A 104 28.80 -8.44 -2.22
N PRO A 105 28.51 -9.03 -3.40
CA PRO A 105 27.65 -8.43 -4.40
C PRO A 105 26.17 -8.67 -4.03
N PHE A 106 25.70 -8.08 -2.93
CA PHE A 106 24.27 -8.09 -2.62
C PHE A 106 23.67 -6.73 -2.98
N PRO A 107 23.02 -6.59 -4.16
CA PRO A 107 22.10 -5.49 -4.34
C PRO A 107 21.01 -5.63 -3.27
N VAL A 108 20.95 -4.69 -2.33
CA VAL A 108 19.83 -4.60 -1.39
C VAL A 108 18.65 -4.07 -2.20
N CYS A 109 17.94 -4.98 -2.87
CA CYS A 109 16.66 -4.71 -3.49
C CYS A 109 15.63 -4.60 -2.37
N GLY A 110 15.37 -3.36 -1.93
CA GLY A 110 14.40 -3.07 -0.88
C GLY A 110 13.32 -2.12 -1.36
N GLY A 111 12.63 -1.54 -0.40
CA GLY A 111 11.69 -0.48 -0.63
C GLY A 111 10.92 -0.13 0.62
N HIS A 112 10.05 0.85 0.49
CA HIS A 112 9.16 1.26 1.57
C HIS A 112 7.80 1.64 1.01
N TRP A 113 6.80 1.57 1.88
CA TRP A 113 5.49 2.11 1.57
C TRP A 113 5.53 3.63 1.59
N GLU A 114 4.87 4.21 0.60
CA GLU A 114 4.56 5.62 0.58
C GLU A 114 3.05 5.81 0.45
N TYR A 115 2.56 6.93 0.97
CA TYR A 115 1.18 7.34 0.85
C TYR A 115 1.06 8.73 0.23
N LEU A 116 -0.07 8.96 -0.44
CA LEU A 116 -0.47 10.26 -0.97
C LEU A 116 -1.88 10.57 -0.46
N LEU A 117 -2.02 11.73 0.18
CA LEU A 117 -3.29 12.24 0.68
C LEU A 117 -3.77 13.37 -0.23
N LEU A 118 -5.04 13.29 -0.64
CA LEU A 118 -5.67 14.22 -1.56
C LEU A 118 -6.92 14.86 -0.95
N ASP A 119 -7.14 16.12 -1.30
CA ASP A 119 -8.34 16.86 -0.92
C ASP A 119 -9.57 16.38 -1.70
N GLU A 120 -9.39 16.03 -2.98
CA GLU A 120 -10.43 15.49 -3.86
C GLU A 120 -10.08 14.07 -4.31
N PRO A 121 -11.07 13.22 -4.64
CA PRO A 121 -10.82 11.86 -5.06
C PRO A 121 -10.12 11.79 -6.43
N ALA A 122 -9.16 10.88 -6.57
CA ALA A 122 -8.48 10.61 -7.85
C ALA A 122 -8.45 9.12 -8.17
N ASP A 123 -8.39 8.75 -9.45
CA ASP A 123 -8.10 7.36 -9.80
C ASP A 123 -6.64 7.01 -9.47
N TYR A 124 -6.35 5.70 -9.35
CA TYR A 124 -5.04 5.25 -8.90
C TYR A 124 -3.90 5.64 -9.86
N LEU A 125 -4.15 5.57 -11.17
CA LEU A 125 -3.12 5.89 -12.17
C LEU A 125 -2.82 7.38 -12.18
N ALA A 126 -3.85 8.24 -12.09
CA ALA A 126 -3.66 9.67 -11.93
C ALA A 126 -2.90 10.00 -10.65
N ALA A 127 -3.25 9.37 -9.51
CA ALA A 127 -2.56 9.56 -8.25
C ALA A 127 -1.05 9.19 -8.33
N LEU A 128 -0.69 8.14 -9.08
CA LEU A 128 0.72 7.76 -9.27
C LEU A 128 1.55 8.85 -9.96
N SER A 129 0.94 9.66 -10.82
CA SER A 129 1.59 10.79 -11.50
C SER A 129 1.64 12.07 -10.66
N MET A 130 0.98 12.11 -9.50
CA MET A 130 0.96 13.29 -8.64
C MET A 130 2.21 13.37 -7.74
N PRO A 131 2.70 14.58 -7.45
CA PRO A 131 3.74 14.79 -6.43
C PRO A 131 3.15 14.66 -5.01
N GLY A 132 4.00 14.74 -3.98
CA GLY A 132 3.55 14.82 -2.58
C GLY A 132 3.48 13.49 -1.82
N TRP A 133 4.04 12.42 -2.40
CA TRP A 133 4.19 11.13 -1.75
C TRP A 133 5.08 11.23 -0.51
N ARG A 134 4.62 10.62 0.58
CA ARG A 134 5.29 10.62 1.89
C ARG A 134 5.55 9.19 2.33
N ARG A 135 6.71 8.97 2.96
CA ARG A 135 7.04 7.67 3.55
C ARG A 135 6.03 7.33 4.65
N LEU A 136 5.56 6.08 4.64
CA LEU A 136 4.69 5.53 5.68
C LEU A 136 5.50 5.30 6.97
N GLY A 137 4.96 5.76 8.11
CA GLY A 137 5.63 5.80 9.41
C GLY A 137 5.41 4.59 10.30
#